data_AF-A0A1R3UJT7-F1
#
_entry.id   AF-A0A1R3UJT7-F1
#
_cell.length_a   1.000
_cell.length_b   1.000
_cell.length_c   1.000
_cell.angle_alpha   90.00
_cell.angle_beta   90.00
_cell.angle_gamma   90.00
#
_symmetry.space_group_name_H-M   'P 1'
#
loop_
_entity.id
_entity.type
_entity.pdbx_description
1 polymer ?
#
loop_
_entity_poly.entity_id
_entity_poly.type
_entity_poly.pdbx_seq_one_letter_code
_entity_poly.pdbx_strand_id
1 'polypeptide(L)'
;MCTDETMSGGREEALIHDFDGFYEFETALAAAVESGDVVAACEMVLADKEGIGTSENLKSLPENIRLPMLEAFTDLYESAGSTARRESILLTHALLSFSLGRPDDRLASARQEALKAVPRRRYGIHFAVEMAWVELASGRGVPVDFGAEMRRADAAGNSFKVKELKKTVPMLDDHHPPLNEGQPWTDRALAELVELPAAWTDLVGHAVTARASRPSAAWERKGRALLAELDAEAFRDRSLGWLSLASDPRTVENFDDHNYFATRGLVWLLSFLPEDPRTVRGLGSMLEESLRKAPGIGPALPKLANACANALGAMEGQAALAELARLTTRVTYKSTLRLLEKAVDARAQALNVSREELGEPAVPACAGTTPPARG
;
A
#
# COMPACT_ATOMS: atom_id res chain seq x y z
N MET A 1 -39.49 -25.33 34.48
CA MET A 1 -38.37 -25.05 35.39
C MET A 1 -37.24 -25.98 35.02
N CYS A 2 -36.29 -25.50 34.22
CA CYS A 2 -34.93 -26.01 34.21
C CYS A 2 -34.07 -24.83 33.75
N THR A 3 -33.11 -24.48 34.60
CA THR A 3 -32.33 -23.26 34.57
C THR A 3 -31.23 -23.32 33.53
N ASP A 4 -30.99 -22.12 33.00
CA ASP A 4 -29.97 -21.69 32.07
C ASP A 4 -28.65 -21.52 32.84
N GLU A 5 -27.65 -22.36 32.60
CA GLU A 5 -26.29 -22.21 33.10
C GLU A 5 -25.38 -23.20 32.36
N THR A 6 -24.46 -22.71 31.52
CA THR A 6 -23.15 -23.30 31.11
C THR A 6 -22.71 -22.85 29.70
N MET A 7 -22.53 -21.54 29.44
CA MET A 7 -21.81 -21.09 28.23
C MET A 7 -20.94 -19.83 28.42
N SER A 8 -20.58 -19.45 29.66
CA SER A 8 -19.72 -18.28 29.93
C SER A 8 -18.31 -18.59 30.48
N GLY A 9 -18.05 -19.79 31.02
CA GLY A 9 -16.80 -20.09 31.74
C GLY A 9 -15.55 -20.32 30.85
N GLY A 10 -15.71 -20.85 29.64
CA GLY A 10 -14.58 -21.32 28.83
C GLY A 10 -13.73 -20.23 28.16
N ARG A 11 -14.19 -18.97 28.12
CA ARG A 11 -13.41 -17.84 27.57
C ARG A 11 -12.66 -17.05 28.63
N GLU A 12 -13.13 -17.08 29.88
CA GLU A 12 -12.50 -16.41 31.01
C GLU A 12 -11.36 -17.27 31.58
N GLU A 13 -11.54 -18.59 31.68
CA GLU A 13 -10.50 -19.53 32.15
C GLU A 13 -9.27 -19.61 31.21
N ALA A 14 -9.46 -19.50 29.90
CA ALA A 14 -8.36 -19.52 28.94
C ALA A 14 -7.49 -18.24 28.98
N LEU A 15 -8.06 -17.10 29.36
CA LEU A 15 -7.34 -15.84 29.54
C LEU A 15 -6.61 -15.77 30.89
N ILE A 16 -7.15 -16.43 31.92
CA ILE A 16 -6.55 -16.49 33.25
C ILE A 16 -5.30 -17.40 33.25
N HIS A 17 -5.33 -18.54 32.56
CA HIS A 17 -4.18 -19.44 32.45
C HIS A 17 -2.98 -18.84 31.68
N ASP A 18 -3.23 -17.99 30.68
CA ASP A 18 -2.18 -17.33 29.89
C ASP A 18 -1.49 -16.21 30.69
N PHE A 19 -2.19 -15.61 31.66
CA PHE A 19 -1.68 -14.52 32.50
C PHE A 19 -0.76 -15.03 33.62
N ASP A 20 -1.13 -16.14 34.28
CA ASP A 20 -0.30 -16.76 35.32
C ASP A 20 1.02 -17.31 34.73
N GLY A 21 0.96 -17.93 33.54
CA GLY A 21 2.14 -18.44 32.85
C GLY A 21 3.16 -17.36 32.46
N PHE A 22 2.70 -16.18 32.03
CA PHE A 22 3.60 -15.07 31.73
C PHE A 22 4.28 -14.53 32.99
N TYR A 23 3.55 -14.40 34.11
CA TYR A 23 4.12 -13.88 35.35
C TYR A 23 5.17 -14.83 35.95
N GLU A 24 4.92 -16.15 35.90
CA GLU A 24 5.91 -17.16 36.29
C GLU A 24 7.15 -17.10 35.39
N PHE A 25 6.96 -16.93 34.08
CA PHE A 25 8.04 -16.78 33.12
C PHE A 25 8.88 -15.52 33.36
N GLU A 26 8.24 -14.36 33.53
CA GLU A 26 8.90 -13.09 33.87
C GLU A 26 9.68 -13.20 35.18
N THR A 27 9.08 -13.81 36.21
CA THR A 27 9.72 -14.03 37.52
C THR A 27 10.96 -14.92 37.38
N ALA A 28 10.89 -15.98 36.57
CA ALA A 28 12.01 -16.86 36.33
C ALA A 28 13.15 -16.17 35.56
N LEU A 29 12.81 -15.32 34.56
CA LEU A 29 13.80 -14.49 33.87
C LEU A 29 14.45 -13.48 34.82
N ALA A 30 13.66 -12.80 35.66
CA ALA A 30 14.17 -11.86 36.66
C ALA A 30 15.15 -12.55 37.61
N ALA A 31 14.79 -13.71 38.16
CA ALA A 31 15.65 -14.48 39.06
C ALA A 31 16.96 -14.93 38.40
N ALA A 32 16.91 -15.35 37.14
CA ALA A 32 18.11 -15.73 36.38
C ALA A 32 19.03 -14.52 36.12
N VAL A 33 18.46 -13.37 35.74
CA VAL A 33 19.23 -12.13 35.54
C VAL A 33 19.83 -11.62 36.85
N GLU A 34 19.06 -11.63 37.95
CA GLU A 34 19.51 -11.19 39.27
C GLU A 34 20.61 -12.08 39.86
N SER A 35 20.57 -13.39 39.57
CA SER A 35 21.62 -14.33 39.99
C SER A 35 22.87 -14.30 39.10
N GLY A 36 22.86 -13.51 38.02
CA GLY A 36 23.96 -13.39 37.07
C GLY A 36 23.98 -14.46 35.97
N ASP A 37 23.02 -15.38 35.95
CA ASP A 37 22.88 -16.41 34.91
C ASP A 37 22.04 -15.91 33.73
N VAL A 38 22.51 -14.82 33.12
CA VAL A 38 21.81 -14.15 32.01
C VAL A 38 21.73 -15.05 30.78
N VAL A 39 22.72 -15.92 30.57
CA VAL A 39 22.70 -16.88 29.45
C VAL A 39 21.58 -17.90 29.62
N ALA A 40 21.36 -18.43 30.82
CA ALA A 40 20.21 -19.29 31.06
C ALA A 40 18.88 -18.58 30.77
N ALA A 41 18.74 -17.31 31.17
CA ALA A 41 17.57 -16.50 30.84
C ALA A 41 17.36 -16.38 29.31
N CYS A 42 18.42 -16.13 28.55
CA CYS A 42 18.37 -16.09 27.09
C CYS A 42 17.98 -17.45 26.47
N GLU A 43 18.55 -18.57 26.94
CA GLU A 43 18.19 -19.89 26.46
C GLU A 43 16.74 -20.27 26.80
N MET A 44 16.22 -19.84 27.96
CA MET A 44 14.81 -20.01 28.30
C MET A 44 13.90 -19.34 27.27
N VAL A 45 14.21 -18.09 26.87
CA VAL A 45 13.45 -17.39 25.82
C VAL A 45 13.59 -18.09 24.47
N LEU A 46 14.77 -18.58 24.10
CA LEU A 46 14.97 -19.29 22.83
C LEU A 46 14.30 -20.68 22.81
N ALA A 47 14.17 -21.32 23.97
CA ALA A 47 13.59 -22.65 24.12
C ALA A 47 12.05 -22.63 24.20
N ASP A 48 11.45 -21.48 24.54
CA ASP A 48 10.00 -21.34 24.58
C ASP A 48 9.39 -21.39 23.17
N LYS A 49 8.89 -22.59 22.84
CA LYS A 49 8.18 -22.88 21.59
C LYS A 49 6.66 -22.75 21.73
N GLU A 50 6.16 -22.62 22.96
CA GLU A 50 4.71 -22.64 23.25
C GLU A 50 4.09 -21.25 23.26
N GLY A 51 4.91 -20.18 23.18
CA GLY A 51 4.43 -18.82 22.93
C GLY A 51 4.00 -18.07 24.18
N ILE A 52 4.39 -18.54 25.38
CA ILE A 52 4.24 -17.80 26.64
C ILE A 52 5.11 -16.52 26.61
N GLY A 53 6.21 -16.53 25.84
CA GLY A 53 6.97 -15.38 25.37
C GLY A 53 6.42 -14.81 24.06
N THR A 54 5.16 -14.36 24.04
CA THR A 54 4.65 -13.61 22.89
C THR A 54 5.53 -12.41 22.57
N SER A 55 5.47 -11.91 21.34
CA SER A 55 6.15 -10.67 20.94
C SER A 55 5.82 -9.51 21.88
N GLU A 56 4.60 -9.43 22.43
CA GLU A 56 4.20 -8.38 23.36
C GLU A 56 4.81 -8.57 24.76
N ASN A 57 4.91 -9.82 25.22
CA ASN A 57 5.49 -10.19 26.51
C ASN A 57 6.98 -9.85 26.58
N LEU A 58 7.75 -10.14 25.52
CA LEU A 58 9.17 -9.74 25.46
C LEU A 58 9.34 -8.22 25.37
N LYS A 59 8.43 -7.53 24.68
CA LYS A 59 8.43 -6.06 24.58
C LYS A 59 8.09 -5.38 25.91
N SER A 60 7.29 -6.02 26.77
CA SER A 60 6.85 -5.48 28.06
C SER A 60 7.80 -5.76 29.22
N LEU A 61 8.84 -6.58 29.03
CA LEU A 61 9.81 -6.87 30.09
C LEU A 61 10.49 -5.57 30.61
N PRO A 62 10.70 -5.45 31.93
CA PRO A 62 11.45 -4.36 32.53
C PRO A 62 12.86 -4.18 31.93
N GLU A 63 13.34 -2.93 31.84
CA GLU A 63 14.66 -2.63 31.25
C GLU A 63 15.82 -3.31 31.99
N ASN A 64 15.71 -3.48 33.31
CA ASN A 64 16.71 -4.20 34.12
C ASN A 64 16.82 -5.68 33.76
N ILE A 65 15.81 -6.26 33.11
CA ILE A 65 15.84 -7.62 32.55
C ILE A 65 16.33 -7.59 31.10
N ARG A 66 15.78 -6.68 30.28
CA ARG A 66 16.08 -6.64 28.85
C ARG A 66 17.54 -6.26 28.55
N LEU A 67 18.12 -5.30 29.27
CA LEU A 67 19.46 -4.78 28.97
C LEU A 67 20.56 -5.86 29.13
N PRO A 68 20.66 -6.60 30.24
CA PRO A 68 21.62 -7.69 30.35
C PRO A 68 21.41 -8.77 29.26
N MET A 69 20.15 -9.09 28.96
CA MET A 69 19.84 -10.11 27.95
C MET A 69 20.26 -9.68 26.54
N LEU A 70 20.17 -8.40 26.18
CA LEU A 70 20.62 -7.90 24.88
C LEU A 70 22.14 -8.09 24.68
N GLU A 71 22.93 -7.84 25.72
CA GLU A 71 24.38 -8.08 25.70
C GLU A 71 24.66 -9.58 25.53
N ALA A 72 24.03 -10.43 26.33
CA ALA A 72 24.19 -11.87 26.24
C ALA A 72 23.74 -12.45 24.88
N PHE A 73 22.65 -11.94 24.29
CA PHE A 73 22.20 -12.34 22.95
C PHE A 73 23.20 -11.99 21.85
N THR A 74 23.97 -10.91 22.02
CA THR A 74 25.04 -10.57 21.07
C THR A 74 26.14 -11.63 21.08
N ASP A 75 26.58 -12.06 22.26
CA ASP A 75 27.60 -13.10 22.40
C ASP A 75 27.08 -14.48 21.95
N LEU A 76 25.81 -14.79 22.22
CA LEU A 76 25.14 -15.98 21.71
C LEU A 76 25.03 -16.00 20.18
N TYR A 77 24.83 -14.83 19.55
CA TYR A 77 24.78 -14.73 18.09
C TYR A 77 26.14 -15.08 17.46
N GLU A 78 27.23 -14.55 18.03
CA GLU A 78 28.60 -14.78 17.55
C GLU A 78 28.99 -16.27 17.67
N SER A 79 28.57 -16.93 18.76
CA SER A 79 28.82 -18.35 19.01
C SER A 79 27.81 -19.31 18.38
N ALA A 80 26.75 -18.81 17.74
CA ALA A 80 25.70 -19.65 17.17
C ALA A 80 26.19 -20.51 16.01
N GLY A 81 26.05 -21.83 16.16
CA GLY A 81 26.51 -22.84 15.19
C GLY A 81 25.56 -23.13 14.01
N SER A 82 24.39 -22.48 13.92
CA SER A 82 23.45 -22.69 12.83
C SER A 82 22.71 -21.41 12.41
N THR A 83 22.32 -21.35 11.13
CA THR A 83 21.55 -20.22 10.57
C THR A 83 20.19 -20.06 11.27
N ALA A 84 19.49 -21.16 11.54
CA ALA A 84 18.20 -21.12 12.23
C ALA A 84 18.32 -20.52 13.65
N ARG A 85 19.38 -20.88 14.39
CA ARG A 85 19.63 -20.32 15.72
C ARG A 85 19.96 -18.83 15.66
N ARG A 86 20.77 -18.42 14.68
CA ARG A 86 21.06 -16.99 14.43
C ARG A 86 19.80 -16.19 14.14
N GLU A 87 18.88 -16.73 13.35
CA GLU A 87 17.61 -16.06 13.03
C GLU A 87 16.70 -15.92 14.25
N SER A 88 16.59 -16.96 15.08
CA SER A 88 15.87 -16.89 16.35
C SER A 88 16.47 -15.83 17.27
N ILE A 89 17.80 -15.78 17.40
CA ILE A 89 18.49 -14.78 18.21
C ILE A 89 18.24 -13.37 17.67
N LEU A 90 18.34 -13.14 16.36
CA LEU A 90 18.10 -11.83 15.75
C LEU A 90 16.68 -11.33 16.00
N LEU A 91 15.69 -12.21 15.87
CA LEU A 91 14.29 -11.88 16.15
C LEU A 91 14.10 -11.53 17.64
N THR A 92 14.55 -12.39 18.54
CA THR A 92 14.39 -12.18 19.99
C THR A 92 15.12 -10.92 20.44
N HIS A 93 16.35 -10.70 19.98
CA HIS A 93 17.09 -9.48 20.24
C HIS A 93 16.33 -8.25 19.72
N ALA A 94 15.74 -8.30 18.52
CA ALA A 94 14.92 -7.20 18.01
C ALA A 94 13.75 -6.90 18.96
N LEU A 95 12.99 -7.92 19.37
CA LEU A 95 11.85 -7.78 20.28
C LEU A 95 12.26 -7.20 21.64
N LEU A 96 13.39 -7.61 22.19
CA LEU A 96 13.92 -7.06 23.46
C LEU A 96 14.43 -5.62 23.30
N SER A 97 14.96 -5.28 22.13
CA SER A 97 15.44 -3.92 21.82
C SER A 97 14.31 -2.93 21.55
N PHE A 98 13.06 -3.40 21.50
CA PHE A 98 11.86 -2.58 21.33
C PHE A 98 11.85 -1.37 22.28
N SER A 99 11.45 -0.20 21.74
CA SER A 99 11.37 1.11 22.43
C SER A 99 12.66 1.68 23.04
N LEU A 100 13.79 0.96 23.02
CA LEU A 100 15.04 1.45 23.59
C LEU A 100 15.80 2.42 22.66
N GLY A 101 15.43 2.49 21.38
CA GLY A 101 15.95 3.49 20.44
C GLY A 101 17.48 3.58 20.41
N ARG A 102 18.17 2.43 20.53
CA ARG A 102 19.62 2.42 20.77
C ARG A 102 20.39 2.64 19.46
N PRO A 103 21.24 3.67 19.37
CA PRO A 103 22.15 3.84 18.24
C PRO A 103 23.26 2.77 18.23
N ASP A 104 23.62 2.21 19.40
CA ASP A 104 24.71 1.23 19.57
C ASP A 104 24.27 -0.24 19.46
N ASP A 105 23.24 -0.53 18.68
CA ASP A 105 22.74 -1.89 18.50
C ASP A 105 23.70 -2.74 17.65
N ARG A 106 24.50 -3.59 18.33
CA ARG A 106 25.53 -4.44 17.71
C ARG A 106 24.98 -5.45 16.70
N LEU A 107 23.70 -5.82 16.80
CA LEU A 107 23.07 -6.77 15.88
C LEU A 107 22.25 -6.09 14.76
N ALA A 108 22.20 -4.75 14.70
CA ALA A 108 21.49 -4.04 13.64
C ALA A 108 21.95 -4.44 12.24
N SER A 109 23.27 -4.46 11.98
CA SER A 109 23.83 -4.88 10.69
C SER A 109 23.44 -6.32 10.32
N ALA A 110 23.45 -7.23 11.30
CA ALA A 110 23.06 -8.62 11.09
C ALA A 110 21.56 -8.75 10.78
N ARG A 111 20.70 -7.94 11.43
CA ARG A 111 19.27 -7.87 11.11
C ARG A 111 19.03 -7.34 9.70
N GLN A 112 19.76 -6.30 9.28
CA GLN A 112 19.66 -5.74 7.93
C GLN A 112 20.01 -6.79 6.86
N GLU A 113 21.08 -7.56 7.05
CA GLU A 113 21.42 -8.67 6.15
C GLU A 113 20.38 -9.79 6.16
N ALA A 114 19.81 -10.10 7.32
CA ALA A 114 18.72 -11.07 7.41
C ALA A 114 17.49 -10.61 6.63
N LEU A 115 17.09 -9.34 6.76
CA LEU A 115 15.94 -8.75 6.04
C LEU A 115 16.12 -8.81 4.51
N LYS A 116 17.34 -8.57 3.99
CA LYS A 116 17.65 -8.73 2.55
C LYS A 116 17.42 -10.14 2.03
N ALA A 117 17.55 -11.15 2.89
CA ALA A 117 17.34 -12.55 2.51
C ALA A 117 15.86 -12.98 2.52
N VAL A 118 14.97 -12.19 3.12
CA VAL A 118 13.56 -12.57 3.34
C VAL A 118 12.72 -12.59 2.07
N PRO A 119 12.79 -11.63 1.13
CA PRO A 119 12.00 -11.68 -0.12
C PRO A 119 12.23 -12.96 -0.95
N ARG A 120 13.36 -13.65 -0.72
CA ARG A 120 13.69 -14.93 -1.37
C ARG A 120 13.09 -16.15 -0.68
N ARG A 121 12.41 -15.99 0.46
CA ARG A 121 11.86 -17.07 1.29
C ARG A 121 10.33 -17.06 1.26
N ARG A 122 9.75 -18.15 0.75
CA ARG A 122 8.31 -18.30 0.44
C ARG A 122 7.33 -18.09 1.62
N TYR A 123 7.80 -18.07 2.87
CA TYR A 123 6.95 -17.98 4.09
C TYR A 123 7.54 -17.11 5.22
N GLY A 124 8.54 -16.26 4.94
CA GLY A 124 9.35 -15.59 5.96
C GLY A 124 8.89 -14.21 6.43
N ILE A 125 7.87 -13.60 5.78
CA ILE A 125 7.55 -12.19 6.01
C ILE A 125 7.07 -11.89 7.43
N HIS A 126 6.35 -12.82 8.07
CA HIS A 126 5.71 -12.55 9.36
C HIS A 126 6.69 -12.20 10.49
N PHE A 127 7.77 -12.97 10.62
CA PHE A 127 8.79 -12.73 11.64
C PHE A 127 9.70 -11.55 11.29
N ALA A 128 9.86 -11.28 9.99
CA ALA A 128 10.67 -10.16 9.51
C ALA A 128 10.01 -8.79 9.75
N VAL A 129 8.68 -8.71 9.83
CA VAL A 129 7.96 -7.45 10.10
C VAL A 129 8.30 -6.86 11.47
N GLU A 130 8.48 -7.70 12.50
CA GLU A 130 8.87 -7.23 13.84
C GLU A 130 10.30 -6.68 13.84
N MET A 131 11.23 -7.39 13.18
CA MET A 131 12.59 -6.87 13.01
C MET A 131 12.60 -5.56 12.23
N ALA A 132 11.83 -5.46 11.15
CA ALA A 132 11.73 -4.24 10.38
C ALA A 132 11.10 -3.08 11.16
N TRP A 133 10.07 -3.36 11.97
CA TRP A 133 9.49 -2.37 12.86
C TRP A 133 10.55 -1.79 13.82
N VAL A 134 11.40 -2.63 14.42
CA VAL A 134 12.48 -2.20 15.31
C VAL A 134 13.49 -1.29 14.60
N GLU A 135 13.88 -1.66 13.37
CA GLU A 135 14.78 -0.84 12.57
C GLU A 135 14.17 0.54 12.29
N LEU A 136 12.94 0.57 11.77
CA LEU A 136 12.22 1.81 11.46
C LEU A 136 11.96 2.65 12.71
N ALA A 137 11.54 2.04 13.82
CA ALA A 137 11.33 2.73 15.09
C ALA A 137 12.61 3.32 15.69
N SER A 138 13.77 2.77 15.31
CA SER A 138 15.08 3.30 15.68
C SER A 138 15.62 4.33 14.68
N GLY A 139 14.80 4.78 13.71
CA GLY A 139 15.19 5.72 12.66
C GLY A 139 16.10 5.11 11.57
N ARG A 140 16.25 3.78 11.53
CA ARG A 140 17.00 3.07 10.50
C ARG A 140 16.04 2.63 9.40
N GLY A 141 16.49 2.70 8.14
CA GLY A 141 15.74 2.13 7.02
C GLY A 141 15.75 0.61 7.02
N VAL A 142 14.95 0.00 6.16
CA VAL A 142 15.00 -1.43 5.85
C VAL A 142 15.28 -1.63 4.35
N PRO A 143 15.68 -2.83 3.89
CA PRO A 143 15.91 -3.06 2.47
C PRO A 143 14.66 -2.74 1.63
N VAL A 144 14.86 -2.04 0.50
CA VAL A 144 13.77 -1.52 -0.35
C VAL A 144 12.87 -2.63 -0.88
N ASP A 145 13.47 -3.74 -1.31
CA ASP A 145 12.78 -4.94 -1.80
C ASP A 145 11.93 -5.59 -0.70
N PHE A 146 12.42 -5.62 0.53
CA PHE A 146 11.67 -6.10 1.68
C PHE A 146 10.50 -5.16 2.03
N GLY A 147 10.71 -3.84 1.98
CA GLY A 147 9.64 -2.85 2.13
C GLY A 147 8.54 -3.01 1.08
N ALA A 148 8.90 -3.28 -0.17
CA ALA A 148 7.95 -3.57 -1.25
C ALA A 148 7.13 -4.83 -0.95
N GLU A 149 7.78 -5.89 -0.45
CA GLU A 149 7.09 -7.13 -0.07
C GLU A 149 6.11 -6.91 1.11
N MET A 150 6.47 -6.08 2.09
CA MET A 150 5.55 -5.69 3.16
C MET A 150 4.32 -4.93 2.63
N ARG A 151 4.52 -4.00 1.69
CA ARG A 151 3.42 -3.28 1.04
C ARG A 151 2.52 -4.20 0.24
N ARG A 152 3.07 -5.18 -0.48
CA ARG A 152 2.30 -6.22 -1.18
C ARG A 152 1.47 -7.07 -0.21
N ALA A 153 2.08 -7.50 0.89
CA ALA A 153 1.38 -8.27 1.92
C ALA A 153 0.22 -7.47 2.56
N ASP A 154 0.41 -6.18 2.83
CA ASP A 154 -0.65 -5.30 3.36
C ASP A 154 -1.78 -5.12 2.33
N ALA A 155 -1.44 -4.89 1.07
CA ALA A 155 -2.40 -4.69 0.00
C ALA A 155 -3.22 -5.96 -0.31
N ALA A 156 -2.60 -7.13 -0.25
CA ALA A 156 -3.26 -8.43 -0.45
C ALA A 156 -4.20 -8.84 0.70
N GLY A 157 -4.07 -8.22 1.87
CA GLY A 157 -4.90 -8.54 3.05
C GLY A 157 -4.60 -9.91 3.67
N ASN A 158 -3.44 -10.51 3.43
CA ASN A 158 -3.04 -11.79 4.02
C ASN A 158 -2.81 -11.65 5.54
N SER A 159 -3.56 -12.42 6.34
CA SER A 159 -4.12 -11.95 7.62
C SER A 159 -3.61 -12.62 8.90
N PHE A 160 -2.39 -13.15 8.95
CA PHE A 160 -1.95 -13.87 10.16
C PHE A 160 -1.31 -13.01 11.28
N LYS A 161 -0.87 -11.76 11.01
CA LYS A 161 -0.63 -10.71 12.04
C LYS A 161 -0.85 -9.31 11.46
N VAL A 162 -2.12 -9.01 11.15
CA VAL A 162 -2.60 -7.75 10.55
C VAL A 162 -2.22 -6.50 11.35
N LYS A 163 -1.98 -6.61 12.66
CA LYS A 163 -1.76 -5.44 13.52
C LYS A 163 -0.38 -4.82 13.35
N GLU A 164 0.69 -5.62 13.40
CA GLU A 164 2.05 -5.09 13.30
C GLU A 164 2.37 -4.65 11.89
N LEU A 165 1.98 -5.41 10.85
CA LEU A 165 2.14 -4.97 9.46
C LEU A 165 1.47 -3.60 9.20
N LYS A 166 0.26 -3.39 9.73
CA LYS A 166 -0.45 -2.10 9.62
C LYS A 166 0.20 -0.95 10.37
N LYS A 167 1.00 -1.22 11.41
CA LYS A 167 1.80 -0.22 12.12
C LYS A 167 3.11 0.07 11.39
N THR A 168 3.75 -0.96 10.85
CA THR A 168 5.08 -0.89 10.24
C THR A 168 5.05 -0.31 8.83
N VAL A 169 4.08 -0.68 7.99
CA VAL A 169 4.01 -0.20 6.60
C VAL A 169 3.96 1.33 6.49
N PRO A 170 3.17 2.07 7.30
CA PRO A 170 3.22 3.53 7.29
C PRO A 170 4.58 4.13 7.64
N MET A 171 5.41 3.44 8.42
CA MET A 171 6.75 3.91 8.78
C MET A 171 7.75 3.79 7.62
N LEU A 172 7.40 3.09 6.54
CA LEU A 172 8.22 3.03 5.34
C LEU A 172 8.23 4.36 4.59
N ASP A 173 7.22 5.20 4.75
CA ASP A 173 7.07 6.43 3.97
C ASP A 173 8.22 7.42 4.19
N ASP A 174 8.87 7.37 5.36
CA ASP A 174 10.04 8.20 5.69
C ASP A 174 11.36 7.70 5.08
N HIS A 175 11.40 6.43 4.66
CA HIS A 175 12.64 5.74 4.28
C HIS A 175 12.61 5.09 2.89
N HIS A 176 11.44 5.03 2.25
CA HIS A 176 11.23 4.32 0.99
C HIS A 176 10.55 5.23 -0.04
N PRO A 177 10.83 4.99 -1.34
CA PRO A 177 10.05 5.63 -2.40
C PRO A 177 8.55 5.31 -2.27
N PRO A 178 7.65 6.17 -2.78
CA PRO A 178 6.20 5.97 -2.63
C PRO A 178 5.68 4.78 -3.44
N LEU A 179 6.39 4.36 -4.49
CA LEU A 179 6.04 3.23 -5.36
C LEU A 179 7.03 2.08 -5.15
N ASN A 180 6.55 0.85 -5.39
CA ASN A 180 7.39 -0.33 -5.48
C ASN A 180 8.00 -0.41 -6.90
N GLU A 181 9.26 -0.81 -6.99
CA GLU A 181 9.96 -1.08 -8.26
C GLU A 181 9.47 -2.37 -8.94
N GLY A 182 9.81 -2.53 -10.22
CA GLY A 182 9.61 -3.76 -10.99
C GLY A 182 8.49 -3.70 -12.03
N GLN A 183 7.87 -2.53 -12.24
CA GLN A 183 6.94 -2.31 -13.35
C GLN A 183 7.44 -1.15 -14.23
N PRO A 184 7.29 -1.23 -15.57
CA PRO A 184 7.81 -0.19 -16.46
C PRO A 184 7.34 1.24 -16.11
N TRP A 185 6.10 1.37 -15.65
CA TRP A 185 5.55 2.67 -15.28
C TRP A 185 6.09 3.19 -13.94
N THR A 186 6.27 2.31 -12.94
CA THR A 186 6.84 2.71 -11.65
C THR A 186 8.31 2.97 -11.76
N ASP A 187 9.05 2.16 -12.52
CA ASP A 187 10.49 2.35 -12.72
C ASP A 187 10.75 3.70 -13.41
N ARG A 188 9.92 4.04 -14.41
CA ARG A 188 9.94 5.37 -15.02
C ARG A 188 9.57 6.48 -14.04
N ALA A 189 8.46 6.33 -13.31
CA ALA A 189 8.01 7.35 -12.37
C ALA A 189 9.06 7.60 -11.27
N LEU A 190 9.65 6.54 -10.72
CA LEU A 190 10.70 6.62 -9.70
C LEU A 190 11.96 7.30 -10.24
N ALA A 191 12.39 6.96 -11.46
CA ALA A 191 13.54 7.61 -12.10
C ALA A 191 13.30 9.11 -12.32
N GLU A 192 12.08 9.51 -12.73
CA GLU A 192 11.74 10.91 -12.91
C GLU A 192 11.59 11.65 -11.55
N LEU A 193 11.03 11.01 -10.52
CA LEU A 193 10.80 11.61 -9.20
C LEU A 193 12.09 12.06 -8.50
N VAL A 194 13.22 11.41 -8.76
CA VAL A 194 14.53 11.82 -8.22
C VAL A 194 14.93 13.23 -8.64
N GLU A 195 14.52 13.65 -9.83
CA GLU A 195 14.86 14.95 -10.43
C GLU A 195 13.76 16.01 -10.21
N LEU A 196 12.64 15.64 -9.59
CA LEU A 196 11.48 16.52 -9.41
C LEU A 196 11.44 17.13 -7.99
N PRO A 197 10.77 18.29 -7.82
CA PRO A 197 10.52 18.85 -6.48
C PRO A 197 9.80 17.85 -5.56
N ALA A 198 10.10 17.90 -4.26
CA ALA A 198 9.54 16.99 -3.25
C ALA A 198 8.00 16.89 -3.26
N ALA A 199 7.31 17.98 -3.64
CA ALA A 199 5.86 18.02 -3.81
C ALA A 199 5.32 16.94 -4.78
N TRP A 200 6.12 16.49 -5.76
CA TRP A 200 5.76 15.36 -6.63
C TRP A 200 5.75 14.03 -5.88
N THR A 201 6.75 13.79 -5.04
CA THR A 201 6.81 12.61 -4.17
C THR A 201 5.66 12.61 -3.19
N ASP A 202 5.32 13.76 -2.60
CA ASP A 202 4.17 13.91 -1.70
C ASP A 202 2.84 13.63 -2.41
N LEU A 203 2.68 14.12 -3.64
CA LEU A 203 1.51 13.86 -4.45
C LEU A 203 1.38 12.38 -4.84
N VAL A 204 2.47 11.73 -5.25
CA VAL A 204 2.46 10.29 -5.57
C VAL A 204 2.22 9.46 -4.32
N GLY A 205 2.82 9.81 -3.19
CA GLY A 205 2.53 9.20 -1.88
C GLY A 205 1.06 9.36 -1.49
N HIS A 206 0.45 10.52 -1.76
CA HIS A 206 -0.99 10.71 -1.57
C HIS A 206 -1.81 9.83 -2.53
N ALA A 207 -1.41 9.69 -3.79
CA ALA A 207 -2.09 8.85 -4.77
C ALA A 207 -2.19 7.38 -4.32
N VAL A 208 -1.13 6.83 -3.71
CA VAL A 208 -1.08 5.47 -3.14
C VAL A 208 -2.17 5.24 -2.08
N THR A 209 -2.63 6.29 -1.39
CA THR A 209 -3.68 6.16 -0.35
C THR A 209 -5.09 6.00 -0.92
N ALA A 210 -5.27 6.06 -2.24
CA ALA A 210 -6.54 5.82 -2.91
C ALA A 210 -6.93 4.33 -2.82
N ARG A 211 -7.35 3.85 -1.64
CA ARG A 211 -7.73 2.45 -1.34
C ARG A 211 -9.24 2.17 -1.51
N ALA A 212 -10.09 3.19 -1.38
CA ALA A 212 -11.54 3.09 -1.57
C ALA A 212 -11.97 3.05 -3.05
N SER A 213 -13.23 2.76 -3.36
CA SER A 213 -13.75 2.75 -4.74
C SER A 213 -13.94 4.14 -5.36
N ARG A 214 -13.98 5.20 -4.54
CA ARG A 214 -14.09 6.63 -4.92
C ARG A 214 -13.32 7.49 -3.91
N PRO A 215 -12.87 8.71 -4.28
CA PRO A 215 -12.22 9.62 -3.34
C PRO A 215 -13.20 10.06 -2.25
N SER A 216 -12.74 10.12 -1.00
CA SER A 216 -13.50 10.78 0.07
C SER A 216 -13.29 12.29 0.00
N ALA A 217 -14.20 13.09 0.58
CA ALA A 217 -14.05 14.54 0.62
C ALA A 217 -12.75 14.99 1.31
N ALA A 218 -12.29 14.24 2.32
CA ALA A 218 -11.01 14.50 2.99
C ALA A 218 -9.82 14.18 2.09
N TRP A 219 -9.88 13.07 1.34
CA TRP A 219 -8.86 12.69 0.38
C TRP A 219 -8.76 13.73 -0.75
N GLU A 220 -9.89 14.09 -1.35
CA GLU A 220 -9.97 15.10 -2.41
C GLU A 220 -9.39 16.45 -1.98
N ARG A 221 -9.76 16.93 -0.78
CA ARG A 221 -9.23 18.20 -0.27
C ARG A 221 -7.70 18.18 -0.16
N LYS A 222 -7.12 17.09 0.34
CA LYS A 222 -5.65 16.93 0.42
C LYS A 222 -5.04 16.88 -0.97
N GLY A 223 -5.62 16.11 -1.89
CA GLY A 223 -5.14 16.00 -3.27
C GLY A 223 -5.15 17.33 -4.03
N ARG A 224 -6.22 18.13 -3.87
CA ARG A 224 -6.30 19.48 -4.46
C ARG A 224 -5.26 20.45 -3.88
N ALA A 225 -4.98 20.36 -2.58
CA ALA A 225 -3.93 21.17 -1.96
C ALA A 225 -2.55 20.84 -2.54
N LEU A 226 -2.22 19.56 -2.66
CA LEU A 226 -0.95 19.10 -3.27
C LEU A 226 -0.85 19.49 -4.76
N LEU A 227 -1.95 19.39 -5.52
CA LEU A 227 -1.98 19.82 -6.91
C LEU A 227 -1.72 21.32 -7.07
N ALA A 228 -2.13 22.15 -6.11
CA ALA A 228 -1.93 23.59 -6.17
C ALA A 228 -0.45 24.02 -6.04
N GLU A 229 0.42 23.11 -5.58
CA GLU A 229 1.87 23.31 -5.47
C GLU A 229 2.61 22.97 -6.77
N LEU A 230 1.92 22.35 -7.74
CA LEU A 230 2.50 21.89 -8.99
C LEU A 230 1.94 22.65 -10.20
N ASP A 231 2.71 22.67 -11.28
CA ASP A 231 2.18 23.09 -12.56
C ASP A 231 1.19 22.03 -13.10
N ALA A 232 -0.05 22.46 -13.37
CA ALA A 232 -1.14 21.57 -13.75
C ALA A 232 -0.87 20.84 -15.07
N GLU A 233 -0.19 21.50 -16.02
CA GLU A 233 0.14 20.93 -17.32
C GLU A 233 1.26 19.90 -17.20
N ALA A 234 2.32 20.23 -16.45
CA ALA A 234 3.40 19.32 -16.11
C ALA A 234 2.88 18.05 -15.41
N PHE A 235 1.95 18.21 -14.46
CA PHE A 235 1.26 17.10 -13.77
C PHE A 235 0.46 16.24 -14.74
N ARG A 236 -0.33 16.86 -15.63
CA ARG A 236 -1.12 16.18 -16.64
C ARG A 236 -0.24 15.32 -17.54
N ASP A 237 0.78 15.91 -18.15
CA ASP A 237 1.61 15.24 -19.15
C ASP A 237 2.39 14.06 -18.54
N ARG A 238 2.98 14.22 -17.35
CA ARG A 238 3.71 13.13 -16.67
C ARG A 238 2.76 12.02 -16.23
N SER A 239 1.65 12.37 -15.59
CA SER A 239 0.69 11.37 -15.13
C SER A 239 0.13 10.55 -16.27
N LEU A 240 -0.22 11.17 -17.40
CA LEU A 240 -0.67 10.45 -18.59
C LEU A 240 0.44 9.57 -19.18
N GLY A 241 1.69 10.05 -19.19
CA GLY A 241 2.85 9.27 -19.61
C GLY A 241 3.06 8.02 -18.75
N TRP A 242 3.03 8.14 -17.43
CA TRP A 242 3.15 7.01 -16.51
C TRP A 242 1.96 6.04 -16.65
N LEU A 243 0.72 6.57 -16.64
CA LEU A 243 -0.50 5.76 -16.70
C LEU A 243 -0.63 4.96 -18.00
N SER A 244 -0.16 5.49 -19.13
CA SER A 244 -0.13 4.76 -20.40
C SER A 244 0.68 3.46 -20.35
N LEU A 245 1.76 3.44 -19.55
CA LEU A 245 2.59 2.26 -19.33
C LEU A 245 1.96 1.30 -18.31
N ALA A 246 1.19 1.83 -17.34
CA ALA A 246 0.52 1.03 -16.32
C ALA A 246 -0.64 0.19 -16.87
N SER A 247 -1.28 0.66 -17.94
CA SER A 247 -2.40 -0.05 -18.56
C SER A 247 -1.99 -1.12 -19.57
N ASP A 248 -0.69 -1.30 -19.87
CA ASP A 248 -0.23 -2.28 -20.85
C ASP A 248 -0.61 -3.72 -20.44
N PRO A 249 -1.40 -4.45 -21.23
CA PRO A 249 -1.84 -5.80 -20.89
C PRO A 249 -0.70 -6.80 -20.71
N ARG A 250 0.48 -6.52 -21.25
CA ARG A 250 1.69 -7.34 -21.09
C ARG A 250 2.30 -7.24 -19.69
N THR A 251 1.91 -6.25 -18.89
CA THR A 251 2.46 -6.02 -17.54
C THR A 251 1.52 -6.51 -16.44
N VAL A 252 0.35 -7.06 -16.79
CA VAL A 252 -0.73 -7.43 -15.85
C VAL A 252 -0.34 -8.60 -14.93
N GLU A 253 0.49 -9.53 -15.41
CA GLU A 253 0.97 -10.67 -14.59
C GLU A 253 1.90 -10.21 -13.46
N ASN A 254 2.54 -9.04 -13.61
CA ASN A 254 3.47 -8.45 -12.64
C ASN A 254 2.87 -7.26 -11.89
N PHE A 255 1.54 -7.19 -11.83
CA PHE A 255 0.86 -6.02 -11.32
C PHE A 255 0.84 -6.02 -9.78
N ASP A 256 1.52 -5.03 -9.20
CA ASP A 256 1.64 -4.86 -7.74
C ASP A 256 0.42 -4.11 -7.18
N ASP A 257 -0.26 -4.69 -6.19
CA ASP A 257 -1.47 -4.13 -5.58
C ASP A 257 -1.25 -2.78 -4.86
N HIS A 258 -0.05 -2.52 -4.33
CA HIS A 258 0.29 -1.21 -3.74
C HIS A 258 0.37 -0.14 -4.82
N ASN A 259 1.10 -0.45 -5.89
CA ASN A 259 1.23 0.42 -7.06
C ASN A 259 -0.13 0.64 -7.76
N TYR A 260 -1.02 -0.35 -7.71
CA TYR A 260 -2.37 -0.22 -8.24
C TYR A 260 -3.13 0.95 -7.59
N PHE A 261 -3.02 1.13 -6.27
CA PHE A 261 -3.68 2.27 -5.62
C PHE A 261 -3.17 3.61 -6.13
N ALA A 262 -1.88 3.72 -6.41
CA ALA A 262 -1.31 4.93 -7.02
C ALA A 262 -1.89 5.21 -8.42
N THR A 263 -2.02 4.20 -9.29
CA THR A 263 -2.64 4.41 -10.62
C THR A 263 -4.06 4.99 -10.49
N ARG A 264 -4.85 4.46 -9.55
CA ARG A 264 -6.19 4.96 -9.26
C ARG A 264 -6.17 6.38 -8.69
N GLY A 265 -5.26 6.67 -7.76
CA GLY A 265 -5.10 8.01 -7.20
C GLY A 265 -4.72 9.04 -8.25
N LEU A 266 -3.78 8.73 -9.14
CA LEU A 266 -3.38 9.60 -10.25
C LEU A 266 -4.55 9.88 -11.20
N VAL A 267 -5.37 8.86 -11.52
CA VAL A 267 -6.60 9.03 -12.31
C VAL A 267 -7.59 9.99 -11.66
N TRP A 268 -7.79 9.90 -10.35
CA TRP A 268 -8.66 10.82 -9.64
C TRP A 268 -8.10 12.24 -9.59
N LEU A 269 -6.80 12.40 -9.34
CA LEU A 269 -6.13 13.69 -9.34
C LEU A 269 -6.23 14.38 -10.71
N LEU A 270 -6.10 13.63 -11.81
CA LEU A 270 -6.32 14.14 -13.17
C LEU A 270 -7.74 14.70 -13.36
N SER A 271 -8.76 14.13 -12.70
CA SER A 271 -10.14 14.63 -12.77
C SER A 271 -10.38 15.93 -12.01
N PHE A 272 -9.43 16.35 -11.16
CA PHE A 272 -9.53 17.59 -10.39
C PHE A 272 -8.98 18.81 -11.13
N LEU A 273 -8.26 18.59 -12.24
CA LEU A 273 -7.76 19.66 -13.10
C LEU A 273 -8.88 20.19 -14.02
N PRO A 274 -8.73 21.42 -14.56
CA PRO A 274 -9.57 21.90 -15.64
C PRO A 274 -9.63 20.91 -16.82
N GLU A 275 -10.77 20.85 -17.50
CA GLU A 275 -10.99 19.94 -18.63
C GLU A 275 -9.90 20.14 -19.68
N ASP A 276 -9.28 19.03 -20.09
CA ASP A 276 -8.36 18.99 -21.21
C ASP A 276 -8.67 17.77 -22.08
N PRO A 277 -8.86 17.93 -23.41
CA PRO A 277 -9.18 16.83 -24.30
C PRO A 277 -8.15 15.68 -24.30
N ARG A 278 -6.87 15.95 -24.00
CA ARG A 278 -5.84 14.91 -23.86
C ARG A 278 -6.08 14.06 -22.63
N THR A 279 -6.47 14.66 -21.50
CA THR A 279 -6.81 13.89 -20.29
C THR A 279 -8.03 13.02 -20.55
N VAL A 280 -9.08 13.59 -21.15
CA VAL A 280 -10.30 12.85 -21.50
C VAL A 280 -9.98 11.64 -22.39
N ARG A 281 -9.27 11.86 -23.51
CA ARG A 281 -8.87 10.77 -24.41
C ARG A 281 -7.96 9.75 -23.74
N GLY A 282 -6.99 10.21 -22.94
CA GLY A 282 -6.06 9.34 -22.22
C GLY A 282 -6.77 8.42 -21.24
N LEU A 283 -7.71 8.94 -20.45
CA LEU A 283 -8.53 8.14 -19.55
C LEU A 283 -9.42 7.14 -20.30
N GLY A 284 -9.99 7.54 -21.43
CA GLY A 284 -10.78 6.66 -22.30
C GLY A 284 -9.97 5.50 -22.89
N SER A 285 -8.79 5.80 -23.45
CA SER A 285 -7.86 4.77 -23.96
C SER A 285 -7.42 3.82 -22.85
N MET A 286 -7.05 4.34 -21.68
CA MET A 286 -6.65 3.52 -20.54
C MET A 286 -7.79 2.63 -20.03
N LEU A 287 -9.03 3.12 -20.02
CA LEU A 287 -10.20 2.32 -19.64
C LEU A 287 -10.35 1.11 -20.57
N GLU A 288 -10.31 1.33 -21.89
CA GLU A 288 -10.42 0.28 -22.89
C GLU A 288 -9.28 -0.74 -22.76
N GLU A 289 -8.06 -0.26 -22.57
CA GLU A 289 -6.88 -1.09 -22.39
C GLU A 289 -6.98 -1.96 -21.14
N SER A 290 -7.42 -1.37 -20.04
CA SER A 290 -7.67 -2.04 -18.76
C SER A 290 -8.76 -3.11 -18.85
N LEU A 291 -9.64 -3.04 -19.85
CA LEU A 291 -10.69 -4.05 -20.09
C LEU A 291 -10.32 -5.09 -21.16
N ARG A 292 -9.16 -4.95 -21.82
CA ARG A 292 -8.68 -5.97 -22.75
C ARG A 292 -8.55 -7.30 -22.00
N LYS A 293 -8.99 -8.38 -22.64
CA LYS A 293 -8.94 -9.71 -22.04
C LYS A 293 -7.50 -10.15 -21.84
N ALA A 294 -7.14 -10.50 -20.61
CA ALA A 294 -5.96 -11.29 -20.30
C ALA A 294 -6.32 -12.79 -20.41
N PRO A 295 -5.44 -13.65 -20.97
CA PRO A 295 -5.69 -15.08 -21.06
C PRO A 295 -6.05 -15.69 -19.70
N GLY A 296 -7.18 -16.39 -19.62
CA GLY A 296 -7.61 -17.13 -18.42
C GLY A 296 -8.14 -16.32 -17.23
N ILE A 297 -8.03 -14.98 -17.22
CA ILE A 297 -8.32 -14.13 -16.03
C ILE A 297 -9.55 -13.23 -16.23
N GLY A 298 -9.91 -12.90 -17.48
CA GLY A 298 -10.98 -11.93 -17.79
C GLY A 298 -10.41 -10.55 -18.13
N PRO A 299 -11.11 -9.42 -17.86
CA PRO A 299 -10.53 -8.08 -18.08
C PRO A 299 -9.26 -7.91 -17.24
N ALA A 300 -8.23 -7.32 -17.83
CA ALA A 300 -6.91 -7.16 -17.21
C ALA A 300 -6.95 -6.40 -15.87
N LEU A 301 -7.48 -5.19 -15.87
CA LEU A 301 -7.46 -4.25 -14.74
C LEU A 301 -8.85 -3.62 -14.51
N PRO A 302 -9.89 -4.40 -14.19
CA PRO A 302 -11.28 -3.93 -14.14
C PRO A 302 -11.51 -2.81 -13.11
N LYS A 303 -10.75 -2.81 -12.01
CA LYS A 303 -10.83 -1.75 -11.02
C LYS A 303 -10.22 -0.44 -11.55
N LEU A 304 -9.15 -0.49 -12.37
CA LEU A 304 -8.58 0.70 -13.03
C LEU A 304 -9.56 1.28 -14.05
N ALA A 305 -10.16 0.43 -14.87
CA ALA A 305 -11.22 0.82 -15.81
C ALA A 305 -12.38 1.55 -15.10
N ASN A 306 -12.81 1.03 -13.95
CA ASN A 306 -13.83 1.68 -13.13
C ASN A 306 -13.37 3.04 -12.57
N ALA A 307 -12.08 3.18 -12.20
CA ALA A 307 -11.54 4.46 -11.76
C ALA A 307 -11.59 5.50 -12.89
N CYS A 308 -11.19 5.11 -14.12
CA CYS A 308 -11.30 5.96 -15.31
C CYS A 308 -12.76 6.38 -15.58
N ALA A 309 -13.70 5.44 -15.49
CA ALA A 309 -15.12 5.73 -15.72
C ALA A 309 -15.68 6.74 -14.70
N ASN A 310 -15.34 6.58 -13.42
CA ASN A 310 -15.76 7.55 -12.40
C ASN A 310 -15.07 8.91 -12.59
N ALA A 311 -13.78 8.93 -12.96
CA ALA A 311 -13.04 10.17 -13.22
C ALA A 311 -13.62 10.94 -14.41
N LEU A 312 -13.89 10.28 -15.54
CA LEU A 312 -14.57 10.87 -16.68
C LEU A 312 -15.97 11.39 -16.32
N GLY A 313 -16.71 10.66 -15.48
CA GLY A 313 -18.02 11.08 -14.99
C GLY A 313 -17.98 12.28 -14.04
N ALA A 314 -16.85 12.54 -13.39
CA ALA A 314 -16.66 13.69 -12.52
C ALA A 314 -16.16 14.94 -13.28
N MET A 315 -15.60 14.76 -14.48
CA MET A 315 -15.14 15.86 -15.31
C MET A 315 -16.32 16.65 -15.90
N GLU A 316 -16.21 17.97 -15.82
CA GLU A 316 -17.12 18.91 -16.48
C GLU A 316 -16.70 19.15 -17.94
N GLY A 317 -17.63 19.65 -18.75
CA GLY A 317 -17.39 19.98 -20.17
C GLY A 317 -17.82 18.93 -21.21
N GLN A 318 -17.70 19.31 -22.48
CA GLN A 318 -18.28 18.60 -23.63
C GLN A 318 -17.42 17.44 -24.11
N ALA A 319 -16.09 17.54 -23.97
CA ALA A 319 -15.21 16.47 -24.40
C ALA A 319 -15.41 15.23 -23.52
N ALA A 320 -15.52 15.42 -22.20
CA ALA A 320 -15.82 14.34 -21.25
C ALA A 320 -17.16 13.65 -21.57
N LEU A 321 -18.21 14.42 -21.88
CA LEU A 321 -19.51 13.88 -22.26
C LEU A 321 -19.44 13.05 -23.56
N ALA A 322 -18.82 13.59 -24.60
CA ALA A 322 -18.67 12.90 -25.88
C ALA A 322 -17.89 11.58 -25.70
N GLU A 323 -16.86 11.58 -24.86
CA GLU A 323 -16.07 10.39 -24.56
C GLU A 323 -16.87 9.35 -23.75
N LEU A 324 -17.66 9.77 -22.76
CA LEU A 324 -18.58 8.88 -22.04
C LEU A 324 -19.60 8.23 -22.99
N ALA A 325 -20.23 9.01 -23.86
CA ALA A 325 -21.17 8.51 -24.87
C ALA A 325 -20.50 7.47 -25.77
N ARG A 326 -19.31 7.79 -26.31
CA ARG A 326 -18.49 6.87 -27.11
C ARG A 326 -18.23 5.56 -26.36
N LEU A 327 -17.78 5.63 -25.11
CA LEU A 327 -17.43 4.47 -24.31
C LEU A 327 -18.64 3.58 -23.97
N THR A 328 -19.83 4.14 -23.76
CA THR A 328 -21.06 3.33 -23.53
C THR A 328 -21.38 2.40 -24.70
N THR A 329 -21.02 2.79 -25.93
CA THR A 329 -21.23 1.95 -27.13
C THR A 329 -20.16 0.87 -27.30
N ARG A 330 -18.97 1.06 -26.72
CA ARG A 330 -17.81 0.18 -26.93
C ARG A 330 -17.58 -0.81 -25.79
N VAL A 331 -17.94 -0.44 -24.56
CA VAL A 331 -17.64 -1.24 -23.36
C VAL A 331 -18.72 -2.28 -23.12
N THR A 332 -18.33 -3.56 -23.12
CA THR A 332 -19.25 -4.69 -22.86
C THR A 332 -19.15 -5.23 -21.43
N TYR A 333 -18.12 -4.85 -20.67
CA TYR A 333 -17.96 -5.30 -19.30
C TYR A 333 -19.00 -4.64 -18.39
N LYS A 334 -19.99 -5.43 -17.94
CA LYS A 334 -21.21 -4.96 -17.26
C LYS A 334 -20.97 -4.04 -16.07
N SER A 335 -19.88 -4.22 -15.32
CA SER A 335 -19.59 -3.37 -14.16
C SER A 335 -19.21 -1.96 -14.59
N THR A 336 -18.27 -1.83 -15.53
CA THR A 336 -17.81 -0.54 -16.04
C THR A 336 -18.88 0.14 -16.89
N LEU A 337 -19.61 -0.62 -17.72
CA LEU A 337 -20.71 -0.08 -18.53
C LEU A 337 -21.75 0.63 -17.66
N ARG A 338 -22.19 0.01 -16.55
CA ARG A 338 -23.13 0.64 -15.61
C ARG A 338 -22.62 1.94 -15.01
N LEU A 339 -21.31 2.08 -14.79
CA LEU A 339 -20.72 3.33 -14.31
C LEU A 339 -20.77 4.41 -15.39
N LEU A 340 -20.48 4.06 -16.64
CA LEU A 340 -20.53 4.98 -17.78
C LEU A 340 -21.96 5.45 -18.04
N GLU A 341 -22.94 4.53 -18.09
CA GLU A 341 -24.35 4.86 -18.27
C GLU A 341 -24.85 5.81 -17.18
N LYS A 342 -24.54 5.50 -15.92
CA LYS A 342 -24.89 6.35 -14.78
C LYS A 342 -24.29 7.76 -14.91
N ALA A 343 -23.06 7.88 -15.40
CA ALA A 343 -22.40 9.17 -15.60
C ALA A 343 -23.07 10.00 -16.70
N VAL A 344 -23.43 9.36 -17.83
CA VAL A 344 -24.19 10.00 -18.91
C VAL A 344 -25.56 10.47 -18.41
N ASP A 345 -26.30 9.62 -17.70
CA ASP A 345 -27.62 9.94 -17.17
C ASP A 345 -27.55 11.12 -16.17
N ALA A 346 -26.56 11.14 -15.29
CA ALA A 346 -26.34 12.23 -14.35
C ALA A 346 -26.05 13.56 -15.08
N ARG A 347 -25.33 13.50 -16.21
CA ARG A 347 -25.05 14.70 -17.01
C ARG A 347 -26.27 15.20 -17.78
N ALA A 348 -27.09 14.30 -18.30
CA ALA A 348 -28.37 14.63 -18.94
C ALA A 348 -29.28 15.40 -17.97
N GLN A 349 -29.39 14.88 -16.75
CA GLN A 349 -30.15 15.51 -15.67
C GLN A 349 -29.60 16.90 -15.31
N ALA A 350 -28.27 17.04 -15.17
CA ALA A 350 -27.65 18.32 -14.84
C ALA A 350 -27.86 19.38 -15.93
N LEU A 351 -27.94 18.97 -17.20
CA LEU A 351 -28.14 19.86 -18.35
C LEU A 351 -29.62 20.05 -18.74
N ASN A 352 -30.55 19.36 -18.07
CA ASN A 352 -31.98 19.34 -18.40
C ASN A 352 -32.29 18.97 -19.87
N VAL A 353 -31.54 18.02 -20.42
CA VAL A 353 -31.71 17.49 -21.79
C VAL A 353 -31.91 15.98 -21.75
N SER A 354 -32.52 15.42 -22.80
CA SER A 354 -32.66 13.96 -22.92
C SER A 354 -31.30 13.28 -23.22
N ARG A 355 -31.20 11.98 -22.95
CA ARG A 355 -29.97 11.22 -23.22
C ARG A 355 -29.68 11.15 -24.72
N GLU A 356 -30.73 11.12 -25.52
CA GLU A 356 -30.69 11.13 -26.98
C GLU A 356 -30.16 12.48 -27.51
N GLU A 357 -30.56 13.60 -26.90
CA GLU A 357 -30.09 14.94 -27.26
C GLU A 357 -28.60 15.17 -26.95
N LEU A 358 -28.03 14.49 -25.95
CA LEU A 358 -26.59 14.56 -25.63
C LEU A 358 -25.70 13.86 -26.67
N GLY A 359 -26.27 12.91 -27.42
CA GLY A 359 -25.55 12.08 -28.38
C GLY A 359 -25.44 12.70 -29.77
N GLU A 360 -26.14 13.80 -30.04
CA GLU A 360 -26.04 14.49 -31.33
C GLU A 360 -24.67 15.20 -31.43
N PRO A 361 -23.78 14.79 -32.37
CA PRO A 361 -22.55 15.51 -32.58
C PRO A 361 -22.90 16.93 -33.05
N ALA A 362 -22.39 17.94 -32.34
CA ALA A 362 -22.47 19.33 -32.79
C ALA A 362 -21.84 19.42 -34.19
N VAL A 363 -22.69 19.53 -35.21
CA VAL A 363 -22.26 19.73 -36.59
C VAL A 363 -21.48 21.05 -36.63
N PRO A 364 -20.22 21.07 -37.09
CA PRO A 364 -19.48 22.32 -37.20
C PRO A 364 -20.22 23.21 -38.22
N ALA A 365 -20.71 24.36 -37.76
CA ALA A 365 -21.19 25.41 -38.64
C ALA A 365 -19.99 26.03 -39.38
N CYS A 366 -19.48 25.34 -40.40
CA CYS A 366 -18.63 25.96 -41.40
C CYS A 366 -19.50 26.88 -42.25
N ALA A 367 -19.58 28.14 -41.82
CA ALA A 367 -20.14 29.22 -42.62
C ALA A 367 -19.40 29.29 -43.96
N GLY A 368 -20.14 29.12 -45.05
CA GLY A 368 -19.65 29.37 -46.39
C GLY A 368 -19.41 30.87 -46.59
N THR A 369 -18.16 31.30 -46.62
CA THR A 369 -17.77 32.58 -47.23
C THR A 369 -17.26 32.31 -48.63
N THR A 370 -18.13 32.54 -49.61
CA THR A 370 -17.77 32.72 -51.02
C THR A 370 -16.97 34.02 -51.17
N PRO A 371 -15.78 34.02 -51.80
CA PRO A 371 -15.09 35.27 -52.13
C PRO A 371 -15.71 35.90 -53.39
N PRO A 372 -15.79 37.24 -53.50
CA PRO A 372 -16.38 37.89 -54.66
C PRO A 372 -15.46 37.78 -55.88
N ALA A 373 -16.09 37.67 -57.05
CA ALA A 373 -15.46 37.68 -58.35
C ALA A 373 -14.64 38.97 -58.56
N ARG A 374 -13.41 38.81 -59.05
CA ARG A 374 -12.57 39.93 -59.51
C ARG A 374 -13.00 40.32 -60.93
N GLY A 375 -13.40 41.57 -61.10
CA GLY A 375 -13.37 42.29 -62.38
C GLY A 375 -12.06 43.04 -62.55
#